data_AF-A0A8J7KJR2-F1
#
_entry.id   AF-A0A8J7KJR2-F1
#
_cell.length_a   1.000
_cell.length_b   1.000
_cell.length_c   1.000
_cell.angle_alpha   90.00
_cell.angle_beta   90.00
_cell.angle_gamma   90.00
#
_symmetry.space_group_name_H-M   'P 1'
#
loop_
_entity.id
_entity.type
_entity.pdbx_description
1 polymer ?
#
loop_
_entity_poly.entity_id
_entity_poly.type
_entity_poly.pdbx_seq_one_letter_code
_entity_poly.pdbx_strand_id
1 'polypeptide(L)'
;MKPTTGSIPQGMPDPIDIAHRVGRGRKLFIPLDMDMQSATAIARTLRDALPPHVTVFAVSGTSRGSGLTVLQLVTDAEAAAVRPALDHLVAEFRQSADALVAHMLAAMVPAGDLDGEFPDTVRIRDATWDLEPHGAHCRFEGPNGEVVEADIYSPDTIDPYFLLLYAETTGGHGAVLDACVEGFHDMCRLLELTGHPPRSQH
;
A
#
# COMPACT_ATOMS: atom_id res chain seq x y z
N MET A 1 -5.17 23.84 -14.09
CA MET A 1 -4.12 23.76 -15.13
C MET A 1 -4.24 22.38 -15.78
N LYS A 2 -4.53 22.27 -17.08
CA LYS A 2 -4.62 20.95 -17.73
C LYS A 2 -3.22 20.33 -17.79
N PRO A 3 -3.00 19.09 -17.35
CA PRO A 3 -1.69 18.46 -17.46
C PRO A 3 -1.36 18.24 -18.94
N THR A 4 -0.19 18.72 -19.37
CA THR A 4 0.37 18.49 -20.69
C THR A 4 0.75 17.02 -20.82
N THR A 5 0.17 16.32 -21.79
CA THR A 5 0.62 14.99 -22.22
C THR A 5 2.02 15.12 -22.82
N GLY A 6 3.00 14.42 -22.24
CA GLY A 6 4.35 14.36 -22.80
C GLY A 6 4.38 13.41 -23.99
N SER A 7 5.00 13.80 -25.11
CA SER A 7 5.29 12.84 -26.18
C SER A 7 6.33 11.83 -25.70
N ILE A 8 6.19 10.56 -26.10
CA ILE A 8 7.20 9.53 -25.82
C ILE A 8 8.49 9.92 -26.57
N PRO A 9 9.65 10.06 -25.89
CA PRO A 9 10.89 10.45 -26.54
C PRO A 9 11.32 9.46 -27.62
N GLN A 10 12.00 9.99 -28.64
CA GLN A 10 12.62 9.16 -29.68
C GLN A 10 13.72 8.29 -29.06
N GLY A 11 13.66 6.97 -29.27
CA GLY A 11 14.60 6.00 -28.68
C GLY A 11 14.09 5.28 -27.43
N MET A 12 12.89 5.62 -26.93
CA MET A 12 12.22 4.79 -25.94
C MET A 12 11.71 3.48 -26.56
N PRO A 13 11.72 2.36 -25.80
CA PRO A 13 11.05 1.14 -26.21
C PRO A 13 9.56 1.40 -26.49
N ASP A 14 9.04 0.75 -27.51
CA ASP A 14 7.61 0.78 -27.84
C ASP A 14 6.78 0.16 -26.69
N PRO A 15 5.57 0.66 -26.37
CA PRO A 15 4.74 0.10 -25.31
C PRO A 15 4.50 -1.41 -25.43
N ILE A 16 4.43 -1.97 -26.65
CA ILE A 16 4.28 -3.41 -26.85
C ILE A 16 5.55 -4.15 -26.40
N ASP A 17 6.74 -3.63 -26.73
CA ASP A 17 8.01 -4.20 -26.24
C ASP A 17 8.12 -4.12 -24.71
N ILE A 18 7.72 -2.99 -24.12
CA ILE A 18 7.69 -2.83 -22.65
C ILE A 18 6.78 -3.89 -22.03
N ALA A 19 5.57 -4.07 -22.57
CA ALA A 19 4.61 -5.05 -22.06
C ALA A 19 5.11 -6.49 -22.16
N HIS A 20 5.88 -6.83 -23.20
CA HIS A 20 6.49 -8.17 -23.34
C HIS A 20 7.69 -8.40 -22.41
N ARG A 21 8.33 -7.33 -21.95
CA ARG A 21 9.55 -7.41 -21.14
C ARG A 21 9.29 -7.39 -19.63
N VAL A 22 8.16 -6.85 -19.21
CA VAL A 22 7.75 -6.83 -17.80
C VAL A 22 7.05 -8.14 -17.43
N GLY A 23 7.32 -8.62 -16.22
CA GLY A 23 6.73 -9.83 -15.66
C GLY A 23 6.43 -9.65 -14.18
N ARG A 24 5.51 -10.44 -13.62
CA ARG A 24 5.32 -10.52 -12.16
C ARG A 24 6.65 -10.80 -11.44
N GLY A 25 6.98 -10.01 -10.43
CA GLY A 25 8.24 -10.09 -9.68
C GLY A 25 9.48 -9.64 -10.46
N ARG A 26 9.31 -9.11 -11.67
CA ARG A 26 10.40 -8.71 -12.56
C ARG A 26 10.21 -7.27 -13.02
N LYS A 27 10.87 -6.38 -12.29
CA LYS A 27 10.87 -4.93 -12.53
C LYS A 27 11.70 -4.61 -13.78
N LEU A 28 11.16 -3.76 -14.66
CA LEU A 28 11.92 -3.18 -15.77
C LEU A 28 12.28 -1.74 -15.43
N PHE A 29 13.58 -1.42 -15.52
CA PHE A 29 14.08 -0.05 -15.37
C PHE A 29 14.44 0.53 -16.73
N ILE A 30 13.94 1.73 -17.03
CA ILE A 30 14.26 2.48 -18.25
C ILE A 30 14.97 3.78 -17.83
N PRO A 31 16.28 3.91 -18.08
CA PRO A 31 17.00 5.13 -17.74
C PRO A 31 16.55 6.30 -18.61
N LEU A 32 16.43 7.49 -18.02
CA LEU A 32 16.10 8.73 -18.73
C LEU A 32 17.12 9.82 -18.39
N ASP A 33 17.60 10.52 -19.42
CA ASP A 33 18.46 11.69 -19.23
C ASP A 33 17.61 12.98 -19.25
N MET A 34 16.80 13.16 -18.22
CA MET A 34 15.92 14.33 -18.07
C MET A 34 15.55 14.59 -16.60
N ASP A 35 14.89 15.72 -16.36
CA ASP A 35 14.36 16.08 -15.04
C ASP A 35 13.15 15.19 -14.61
N MET A 36 12.84 15.22 -13.32
CA MET A 36 11.76 14.42 -12.73
C MET A 36 10.36 14.80 -13.22
N GLN A 37 10.12 16.06 -13.57
CA GLN A 37 8.83 16.52 -14.07
C GLN A 37 8.56 15.93 -15.46
N SER A 38 9.58 15.97 -16.33
CA SER A 38 9.57 15.37 -17.66
C SER A 38 9.41 13.85 -17.59
N ALA A 39 10.18 13.17 -16.72
CA ALA A 39 10.04 11.72 -16.49
C ALA A 39 8.63 11.35 -15.99
N THR A 40 8.05 12.16 -15.09
CA THR A 40 6.69 11.94 -14.58
C THR A 40 5.64 12.10 -15.67
N ALA A 41 5.81 13.06 -16.58
CA ALA A 41 4.90 13.24 -17.72
C ALA A 41 4.95 12.04 -18.67
N ILE A 42 6.15 11.50 -18.94
CA ILE A 42 6.31 10.29 -19.76
C ILE A 42 5.70 9.07 -19.07
N ALA A 43 5.92 8.90 -17.75
CA ALA A 43 5.33 7.81 -16.99
C ALA A 43 3.79 7.82 -17.07
N ARG A 44 3.16 9.01 -17.10
CA ARG A 44 1.72 9.15 -17.33
C ARG A 44 1.33 8.71 -18.73
N THR A 45 1.98 9.24 -19.76
CA THR A 45 1.71 8.87 -21.15
C THR A 45 1.85 7.35 -21.39
N LEU A 46 2.88 6.72 -20.80
CA LEU A 46 3.07 5.28 -20.91
C LEU A 46 1.97 4.48 -20.20
N ARG A 47 1.53 4.92 -19.01
CA ARG A 47 0.41 4.25 -18.31
C ARG A 47 -0.86 4.24 -19.14
N ASP A 48 -1.12 5.30 -19.91
CA ASP A 48 -2.29 5.37 -20.79
C ASP A 48 -2.17 4.46 -22.03
N ALA A 49 -0.93 4.12 -22.43
CA ALA A 49 -0.64 3.30 -23.61
C ALA A 49 -0.40 1.81 -23.30
N LEU A 50 -0.18 1.45 -22.03
CA LEU A 50 0.12 0.10 -21.58
C LEU A 50 -1.15 -0.63 -21.09
N PRO A 51 -1.12 -1.98 -21.01
CA PRO A 51 -2.21 -2.73 -20.39
C PRO A 51 -2.51 -2.22 -18.97
N PRO A 52 -3.77 -2.24 -18.50
CA PRO A 52 -4.15 -1.64 -17.21
C PRO A 52 -3.41 -2.17 -15.98
N HIS A 53 -2.90 -3.40 -16.06
CA HIS A 53 -2.15 -4.07 -14.99
C HIS A 53 -0.64 -3.81 -15.08
N VAL A 54 -0.16 -3.00 -16.02
CA VAL A 54 1.22 -2.56 -16.09
C VAL A 54 1.28 -1.11 -15.59
N THR A 55 2.00 -0.88 -14.50
CA THR A 55 2.18 0.47 -13.95
C THR A 55 3.57 1.00 -14.23
N VAL A 56 3.66 2.33 -14.40
CA VAL A 56 4.92 3.04 -14.65
C VAL A 56 5.01 4.22 -13.70
N PHE A 57 6.13 4.32 -13.00
CA PHE A 57 6.44 5.45 -12.12
C PHE A 57 7.84 5.99 -12.40
N ALA A 58 7.95 7.31 -12.37
CA ALA A 58 9.23 8.00 -12.45
C ALA A 58 9.95 7.87 -11.11
N VAL A 59 11.25 7.59 -11.17
CA VAL A 59 12.12 7.47 -10.01
C VAL A 59 13.35 8.36 -10.21
N SER A 60 13.83 8.96 -9.12
CA SER A 60 15.11 9.65 -9.13
C SER A 60 16.23 8.61 -9.15
N GLY A 61 17.14 8.67 -10.12
CA GLY A 61 18.32 7.81 -10.13
C GLY A 61 19.42 8.36 -9.23
N THR A 62 20.24 7.46 -8.68
CA THR A 62 21.28 7.81 -7.71
C THR A 62 22.58 8.32 -8.33
N SER A 63 22.76 8.22 -9.66
CA SER A 63 24.01 8.65 -10.33
C SER A 63 23.94 9.00 -11.82
N ARG A 64 22.82 8.76 -12.53
CA ARG A 64 22.72 8.92 -14.01
C ARG A 64 21.45 9.62 -14.51
N GLY A 65 20.85 10.48 -13.68
CA GLY A 65 19.59 11.15 -14.01
C GLY A 65 18.36 10.38 -13.50
N SER A 66 17.18 10.77 -13.98
CA SER A 66 15.91 10.11 -13.63
C SER A 66 15.72 8.79 -14.38
N GLY A 67 14.67 8.05 -14.05
CA GLY A 67 14.31 6.85 -14.81
C GLY A 67 12.87 6.46 -14.58
N LEU A 68 12.44 5.42 -15.27
CA LEU A 68 11.13 4.81 -15.10
C LEU A 68 11.29 3.41 -14.53
N THR A 69 10.50 3.09 -13.53
CA THR A 69 10.28 1.71 -13.12
C THR A 69 8.93 1.26 -13.66
N VAL A 70 8.92 0.11 -14.31
CA VAL A 70 7.73 -0.54 -14.86
C VAL A 70 7.52 -1.86 -14.13
N LEU A 71 6.31 -2.05 -13.61
CA LEU A 71 5.89 -3.26 -12.89
C LEU A 71 4.67 -3.88 -13.56
N GLN A 72 4.59 -5.21 -13.54
CA GLN A 72 3.35 -5.92 -13.83
C GLN A 72 2.65 -6.17 -12.50
N LEU A 73 1.54 -5.48 -12.27
CA LEU A 73 0.66 -5.65 -11.12
C LEU A 73 -0.34 -6.80 -11.34
N VAL A 74 -1.06 -7.14 -10.28
CA VAL A 74 -2.18 -8.07 -10.31
C VAL A 74 -3.20 -7.72 -11.41
N THR A 75 -3.65 -8.69 -12.18
CA THR A 75 -4.69 -8.51 -13.20
C THR A 75 -6.08 -8.51 -12.60
N ASP A 76 -7.07 -8.05 -13.37
CA ASP A 76 -8.47 -8.05 -12.94
C ASP A 76 -9.00 -9.46 -12.66
N ALA A 77 -8.52 -10.46 -13.41
CA ALA A 77 -8.87 -11.86 -13.20
C ALA A 77 -8.26 -12.43 -11.91
N GLU A 78 -6.99 -12.13 -11.63
CA GLU A 78 -6.34 -12.51 -10.38
C GLU A 78 -7.01 -11.81 -9.18
N ALA A 79 -7.31 -10.51 -9.30
CA ALA A 79 -8.04 -9.76 -8.28
C ALA A 79 -9.43 -10.37 -8.01
N ALA A 80 -10.17 -10.74 -9.05
CA ALA A 80 -11.46 -11.41 -8.90
C ALA A 80 -11.33 -12.77 -8.21
N ALA A 81 -10.27 -13.52 -8.48
CA ALA A 81 -10.01 -14.83 -7.85
C ALA A 81 -9.67 -14.71 -6.36
N VAL A 82 -8.91 -13.68 -5.95
CA VAL A 82 -8.52 -13.48 -4.55
C VAL A 82 -9.50 -12.64 -3.73
N ARG A 83 -10.51 -12.06 -4.37
CA ARG A 83 -11.48 -11.14 -3.72
C ARG A 83 -12.06 -11.69 -2.41
N PRO A 84 -12.55 -12.94 -2.30
CA PRO A 84 -13.09 -13.43 -1.03
C PRO A 84 -12.06 -13.45 0.10
N ALA A 85 -10.81 -13.77 -0.20
CA ALA A 85 -9.72 -13.78 0.77
C ALA A 85 -9.33 -12.36 1.18
N LEU A 86 -9.32 -11.42 0.23
CA LEU A 86 -9.08 -10.00 0.51
C LEU A 86 -10.20 -9.39 1.37
N ASP A 87 -11.46 -9.65 1.04
CA ASP A 87 -12.61 -9.15 1.82
C ASP A 87 -12.55 -9.66 3.28
N HIS A 88 -12.14 -10.91 3.47
CA HIS A 88 -11.92 -11.48 4.79
C HIS A 88 -10.77 -10.79 5.55
N LEU A 89 -9.61 -10.65 4.91
CA LEU A 89 -8.45 -9.92 5.47
C LEU A 89 -8.82 -8.49 5.88
N VAL A 90 -9.53 -7.76 5.01
CA VAL A 90 -9.97 -6.39 5.28
C VAL A 90 -10.92 -6.33 6.48
N ALA A 91 -11.88 -7.25 6.57
CA ALA A 91 -12.80 -7.30 7.70
C ALA A 91 -12.09 -7.59 9.02
N GLU A 92 -11.15 -8.54 9.03
CA GLU A 92 -10.35 -8.87 10.22
C GLU A 92 -9.44 -7.73 10.66
N PHE A 93 -8.77 -7.07 9.70
CA PHE A 93 -7.93 -5.91 9.97
C PHE A 93 -8.74 -4.78 10.61
N ARG A 94 -9.88 -4.40 10.01
CA ARG A 94 -10.76 -3.35 10.56
C ARG A 94 -11.26 -3.69 11.95
N GLN A 95 -11.72 -4.93 12.16
CA GLN A 95 -12.18 -5.36 13.47
C GLN A 95 -11.08 -5.26 14.53
N SER A 96 -9.85 -5.62 14.17
CA SER A 96 -8.70 -5.56 15.08
C SER A 96 -8.30 -4.11 15.37
N ALA A 97 -8.16 -3.28 14.33
CA ALA A 97 -7.86 -1.86 14.44
C ALA A 97 -8.87 -1.11 15.33
N ASP A 98 -10.17 -1.30 15.07
CA ASP A 98 -11.25 -0.69 15.85
C ASP A 98 -11.18 -1.11 17.33
N ALA A 99 -10.96 -2.40 17.60
CA ALA A 99 -10.89 -2.90 18.97
C ALA A 99 -9.66 -2.36 19.73
N LEU A 100 -8.51 -2.31 19.06
CA LEU A 100 -7.24 -1.81 19.60
C LEU A 100 -7.33 -0.33 19.94
N VAL A 101 -7.78 0.49 19.00
CA VAL A 101 -7.96 1.93 19.20
C VAL A 101 -9.01 2.19 20.29
N ALA A 102 -10.12 1.46 20.32
CA ALA A 102 -11.13 1.63 21.36
C ALA A 102 -10.59 1.33 22.77
N HIS A 103 -9.76 0.29 22.93
CA HIS A 103 -9.16 -0.03 24.23
C HIS A 103 -8.07 0.95 24.63
N MET A 104 -7.26 1.43 23.68
CA MET A 104 -6.29 2.49 23.91
C MET A 104 -6.99 3.76 24.43
N LEU A 105 -8.03 4.22 23.74
CA LEU A 105 -8.77 5.43 24.13
C LEU A 105 -9.48 5.25 25.48
N ALA A 106 -10.07 4.08 25.74
CA ALA A 106 -10.71 3.79 27.02
C ALA A 106 -9.71 3.78 28.20
N ALA A 107 -8.45 3.43 27.96
CA ALA A 107 -7.39 3.48 28.97
C ALA A 107 -6.90 4.92 29.27
N MET A 108 -7.15 5.88 28.38
CA MET A 108 -6.83 7.31 28.60
C MET A 108 -7.89 8.04 29.44
N VAL A 109 -9.17 7.67 29.30
CA VAL A 109 -10.31 8.35 29.96
C VAL A 109 -10.20 8.45 31.49
N PRO A 110 -9.66 7.46 32.25
CA PRO A 110 -9.50 7.58 33.69
C PRO A 110 -8.50 8.65 34.15
N ALA A 111 -7.60 9.13 33.27
CA ALA A 111 -6.56 10.09 33.62
C ALA A 111 -7.02 11.56 33.58
N GLY A 112 -8.18 11.85 32.99
CA GLY A 112 -8.72 13.22 32.90
C GLY A 112 -7.88 14.20 32.07
N ASP A 113 -6.83 13.71 31.42
CA ASP A 113 -5.90 14.49 30.61
C ASP A 113 -6.03 14.05 29.15
N LEU A 114 -6.70 14.87 28.34
CA LEU A 114 -6.82 14.64 26.90
C LEU A 114 -5.51 14.94 26.16
N ASP A 115 -4.56 15.60 26.81
CA ASP A 115 -3.16 15.74 26.38
C ASP A 115 -2.26 14.67 27.04
N GLY A 116 -2.87 13.71 27.76
CA GLY A 116 -2.18 12.67 28.50
C GLY A 116 -1.40 11.73 27.60
N GLU A 117 -0.29 11.23 28.13
CA GLU A 117 0.55 10.23 27.47
C GLU A 117 -0.28 8.97 27.16
N PHE A 118 -0.20 8.49 25.93
CA PHE A 118 -0.82 7.22 25.55
C PHE A 118 -0.23 6.09 26.42
N PRO A 119 -1.02 5.07 26.78
CA PRO A 119 -0.48 3.94 27.52
C PRO A 119 0.54 3.17 26.66
N ASP A 120 1.60 2.65 27.28
CA ASP A 120 2.57 1.78 26.60
C ASP A 120 1.96 0.44 26.15
N THR A 121 0.90 0.00 26.83
CA THR A 121 0.25 -1.30 26.57
C THR A 121 -1.26 -1.26 26.73
N VAL A 122 -1.99 -2.13 26.03
CA VAL A 122 -3.42 -2.41 26.27
C VAL A 122 -3.67 -3.91 26.36
N ARG A 123 -4.72 -4.31 27.10
CA ARG A 123 -5.11 -5.72 27.22
C ARG A 123 -6.40 -6.00 26.46
N ILE A 124 -6.37 -6.93 25.50
CA ILE A 124 -7.52 -7.36 24.68
C ILE A 124 -7.61 -8.88 24.73
N ARG A 125 -8.79 -9.43 25.07
CA ARG A 125 -9.07 -10.88 25.06
C ARG A 125 -7.93 -11.73 25.64
N ASP A 126 -7.46 -11.31 26.82
CA ASP A 126 -6.37 -11.90 27.59
C ASP A 126 -4.93 -11.77 27.06
N ALA A 127 -4.73 -11.10 25.94
CA ALA A 127 -3.42 -10.72 25.42
C ALA A 127 -3.05 -9.28 25.82
N THR A 128 -1.76 -9.04 26.07
CA THR A 128 -1.18 -7.70 26.16
C THR A 128 -0.61 -7.32 24.81
N TRP A 129 -0.91 -6.11 24.36
CA TRP A 129 -0.41 -5.52 23.14
C TRP A 129 0.46 -4.32 23.49
N ASP A 130 1.63 -4.22 22.86
CA ASP A 130 2.52 -3.08 22.98
C ASP A 130 2.07 -1.98 22.00
N LEU A 131 2.14 -0.72 22.45
CA LEU A 131 1.71 0.45 21.69
C LEU A 131 2.90 1.35 21.37
N GLU A 132 2.96 1.78 20.12
CA GLU A 132 3.90 2.81 19.66
C GLU A 132 3.12 3.88 18.89
N PRO A 133 2.56 4.88 19.60
CA PRO A 133 1.87 6.02 18.97
C PRO A 133 2.87 6.90 18.22
N HIS A 134 2.52 7.30 17.00
CA HIS A 134 3.33 8.21 16.20
C HIS A 134 2.47 9.00 15.21
N GLY A 135 2.44 10.32 15.39
CA GLY A 135 1.58 11.20 14.59
C GLY A 135 0.10 10.88 14.81
N ALA A 136 -0.64 10.63 13.74
CA ALA A 136 -2.07 10.28 13.77
C ALA A 136 -2.32 8.76 13.91
N HIS A 137 -1.26 7.95 13.94
CA HIS A 137 -1.35 6.51 13.95
C HIS A 137 -0.82 5.92 15.25
N CYS A 138 -1.22 4.69 15.53
CA CYS A 138 -0.60 3.86 16.55
C CYS A 138 -0.28 2.49 15.96
N ARG A 139 0.96 2.05 16.15
CA ARG A 139 1.36 0.66 15.91
C ARG A 139 1.04 -0.14 17.17
N PHE A 140 0.35 -1.25 16.96
CA PHE A 140 0.02 -2.24 17.98
C PHE A 140 0.73 -3.55 17.64
N GLU A 141 1.53 -4.06 18.58
CA GLU A 141 2.21 -5.34 18.43
C GLU A 141 1.68 -6.37 19.42
N GLY A 142 1.21 -7.50 18.88
CA GLY A 142 0.62 -8.59 19.63
C GLY A 142 1.67 -9.54 20.20
N PRO A 143 1.27 -10.42 21.14
CA PRO A 143 2.20 -11.30 21.84
C PRO A 143 2.85 -12.36 20.95
N ASN A 144 2.33 -12.64 19.75
CA ASN A 144 2.94 -13.55 18.78
C ASN A 144 3.62 -12.80 17.62
N GLY A 145 3.80 -11.48 17.75
CA GLY A 145 4.41 -10.63 16.72
C GLY A 145 3.43 -10.15 15.64
N GLU A 146 2.12 -10.31 15.83
CA GLU A 146 1.11 -9.71 14.96
C GLU A 146 1.19 -8.19 15.02
N VAL A 147 1.13 -7.52 13.87
CA VAL A 147 1.21 -6.05 13.82
C VAL A 147 -0.06 -5.48 13.20
N VAL A 148 -0.70 -4.58 13.93
CA VAL A 148 -1.79 -3.73 13.42
C VAL A 148 -1.34 -2.29 13.54
N GLU A 149 -1.38 -1.53 12.46
CA GLU A 149 -1.13 -0.08 12.51
C GLU A 149 -2.37 0.64 11.98
N ALA A 150 -2.93 1.52 12.82
CA ALA A 150 -4.23 2.13 12.57
C ALA A 150 -4.19 3.65 12.81
N ASP A 151 -5.00 4.38 12.04
CA ASP A 151 -5.29 5.78 12.34
C ASP A 151 -6.17 5.85 13.59
N ILE A 152 -5.72 6.61 14.59
CA ILE A 152 -6.38 6.70 15.89
C ILE A 152 -7.76 7.40 15.77
N TYR A 153 -7.92 8.29 14.79
CA TYR A 153 -9.13 9.06 14.55
C TYR A 153 -10.04 8.44 13.49
N SER A 154 -9.55 7.48 12.70
CA SER A 154 -10.30 6.77 11.67
C SER A 154 -9.82 5.31 11.53
N PRO A 155 -10.02 4.49 12.57
CA PRO A 155 -9.45 3.13 12.65
C PRO A 155 -9.95 2.15 11.58
N ASP A 156 -11.07 2.46 10.93
CA ASP A 156 -11.64 1.69 9.83
C ASP A 156 -10.98 1.98 8.46
N THR A 157 -10.13 3.01 8.40
CA THR A 157 -9.41 3.41 7.20
C THR A 157 -8.28 2.43 6.90
N ILE A 158 -8.18 2.02 5.64
CA ILE A 158 -7.19 1.05 5.18
C ILE A 158 -6.01 1.77 4.55
N ASP A 159 -4.84 1.59 5.13
CA ASP A 159 -3.57 1.80 4.45
C ASP A 159 -3.10 0.47 3.82
N PRO A 160 -2.82 0.42 2.50
CA PRO A 160 -2.36 -0.80 1.84
C PRO A 160 -1.07 -1.38 2.42
N TYR A 161 -0.16 -0.54 2.93
CA TYR A 161 1.08 -1.00 3.55
C TYR A 161 0.80 -1.70 4.88
N PHE A 162 -0.02 -1.11 5.75
CA PHE A 162 -0.37 -1.72 7.05
C PHE A 162 -1.23 -2.96 6.90
N LEU A 163 -2.14 -2.99 5.92
CA LEU A 163 -2.91 -4.19 5.62
C LEU A 163 -2.00 -5.35 5.17
N LEU A 164 -0.99 -5.06 4.33
CA LEU A 164 -0.03 -6.06 3.90
C LEU A 164 0.84 -6.54 5.08
N LEU A 165 1.32 -5.62 5.93
CA LEU A 165 2.08 -5.96 7.14
C LEU A 165 1.28 -6.83 8.12
N TYR A 166 0.00 -6.51 8.32
CA TYR A 166 -0.89 -7.35 9.11
C TYR A 166 -1.01 -8.75 8.51
N ALA A 167 -1.23 -8.84 7.19
CA ALA A 167 -1.32 -10.12 6.49
C ALA A 167 -0.05 -10.97 6.63
N GLU A 168 1.12 -10.35 6.58
CA GLU A 168 2.43 -10.99 6.74
C GLU A 168 2.65 -11.51 8.17
N THR A 169 2.23 -10.74 9.17
CA THR A 169 2.54 -11.02 10.58
C THR A 169 1.54 -11.98 11.24
N THR A 170 0.29 -12.05 10.79
CA THR A 170 -0.70 -13.01 11.32
C THR A 170 -0.58 -14.41 10.72
N GLY A 171 0.10 -14.55 9.57
CA GLY A 171 0.34 -15.85 8.92
C GLY A 171 -0.88 -16.54 8.30
N GLY A 172 -2.06 -15.89 8.32
CA GLY A 172 -3.34 -16.48 7.87
C GLY A 172 -3.73 -16.20 6.41
N HIS A 173 -2.99 -15.37 5.69
CA HIS A 173 -3.47 -14.74 4.45
C HIS A 173 -2.67 -15.09 3.18
N GLY A 174 -2.18 -16.33 3.10
CA GLY A 174 -1.29 -16.80 2.01
C GLY A 174 -1.78 -16.47 0.60
N ALA A 175 -3.08 -16.64 0.31
CA ALA A 175 -3.63 -16.34 -1.01
C ALA A 175 -3.50 -14.85 -1.41
N VAL A 176 -3.60 -13.93 -0.46
CA VAL A 176 -3.41 -12.49 -0.71
C VAL A 176 -1.92 -12.17 -0.83
N LEU A 177 -1.08 -12.75 0.04
CA LEU A 177 0.37 -12.58 0.01
C LEU A 177 0.98 -13.08 -1.32
N ASP A 178 0.57 -14.26 -1.78
CA ASP A 178 0.99 -14.83 -3.06
C ASP A 178 0.57 -13.96 -4.25
N ALA A 179 -0.56 -13.27 -4.15
CA ALA A 179 -1.02 -12.32 -5.15
C ALA A 179 -0.29 -10.97 -5.08
N CYS A 180 0.35 -10.62 -3.96
CA CYS A 180 1.05 -9.36 -3.74
C CYS A 180 2.57 -9.46 -4.01
N VAL A 181 2.95 -10.03 -5.15
CA VAL A 181 4.37 -10.20 -5.56
C VAL A 181 5.13 -8.87 -5.62
N GLU A 182 4.47 -7.78 -6.02
CA GLU A 182 5.03 -6.42 -6.06
C GLU A 182 4.76 -5.63 -4.75
N GLY A 183 4.33 -6.33 -3.70
CA GLY A 183 4.08 -5.80 -2.36
C GLY A 183 2.98 -4.73 -2.34
N PHE A 184 3.30 -3.57 -1.76
CA PHE A 184 2.40 -2.43 -1.63
C PHE A 184 1.63 -2.09 -2.92
N HIS A 185 2.29 -2.13 -4.08
CA HIS A 185 1.66 -1.76 -5.35
C HIS A 185 0.55 -2.72 -5.77
N ASP A 186 0.69 -4.01 -5.49
CA ASP A 186 -0.38 -4.98 -5.72
C ASP A 186 -1.51 -4.81 -4.72
N MET A 187 -1.19 -4.58 -3.44
CA MET A 187 -2.23 -4.34 -2.43
C MET A 187 -3.08 -3.11 -2.77
N CYS A 188 -2.46 -2.00 -3.21
CA CYS A 188 -3.17 -0.83 -3.71
C CYS A 188 -4.15 -1.18 -4.83
N ARG A 189 -3.68 -1.95 -5.82
CA ARG A 189 -4.49 -2.34 -6.98
C ARG A 189 -5.62 -3.31 -6.60
N LEU A 190 -5.35 -4.28 -5.73
CA LEU A 190 -6.36 -5.19 -5.22
C LEU A 190 -7.50 -4.43 -4.53
N LEU A 191 -7.15 -3.50 -3.66
CA LEU A 191 -8.10 -2.63 -2.94
C LEU A 191 -8.91 -1.74 -3.91
N GLU A 192 -8.26 -1.13 -4.90
CA GLU A 192 -8.93 -0.37 -5.97
C GLU A 192 -9.96 -1.23 -6.74
N LEU A 193 -9.55 -2.41 -7.22
CA LEU A 193 -10.40 -3.27 -8.07
C LEU A 193 -11.57 -3.91 -7.31
N THR A 194 -11.46 -4.06 -5.99
CA THR A 194 -12.49 -4.69 -5.15
C THR A 194 -13.44 -3.69 -4.47
N GLY A 195 -13.21 -2.39 -4.64
CA GLY A 195 -14.06 -1.33 -4.11
C GLY A 195 -13.75 -0.94 -2.67
N HIS A 196 -12.53 -1.21 -2.19
CA HIS A 196 -12.01 -0.72 -0.91
C HIS A 196 -11.00 0.41 -1.20
N PRO A 197 -11.42 1.62 -1.57
CA PRO A 197 -10.48 2.66 -1.99
C PRO A 197 -9.44 2.93 -0.88
N PRO A 198 -8.13 2.94 -1.20
CA PRO A 198 -7.11 3.31 -0.22
C PRO A 198 -7.30 4.75 0.21
N ARG A 199 -6.82 5.10 1.41
CA ARG A 199 -6.80 6.50 1.85
C ARG A 199 -6.09 7.36 0.80
N SER A 200 -6.76 8.41 0.33
CA SER A 200 -6.11 9.43 -0.49
C SER A 200 -4.96 10.02 0.31
N GLN A 201 -3.71 9.82 -0.13
CA GLN A 201 -2.59 10.59 0.40
C GLN A 201 -2.83 12.06 0.04
N HIS A 202 -3.24 12.85 1.03
CA HIS A 202 -3.38 14.31 0.93
C HIS A 202 -2.04 14.98 1.27
#